data_AF-A0A378J2L9-F1
#
_entry.id   AF-A0A378J2L9-F1
#
_cell.length_a   1.000
_cell.length_b   1.000
_cell.length_c   1.000
_cell.angle_alpha   90.00
_cell.angle_beta   90.00
_cell.angle_gamma   90.00
#
_symmetry.space_group_name_H-M   'P 1'
#
loop_
_entity.id
_entity.type
_entity.pdbx_description
1 polymer ?
#
loop_
_entity_poly.entity_id
_entity_poly.type
_entity_poly.pdbx_seq_one_letter_code
_entity_poly.pdbx_strand_id
1 'polypeptide(L)'
;MSHARKDIFTLVTLTDFLRLNFLEEMTLKTIKEGTFNEAKFFSSAKSVADIGYITKMAHASSDFAMMCKKEIYQPLWSNLYSQLGLAVSAFAEKQVAFYEHENIDSFDLLRGTYFFYLSQQVRAALPDEFSSSEIRFLKEAMRFNSVHAVQRYNTFLYSKVANGQFEDEEDAKTFLMEAIKNSKSLLELYGSYAYMLLADAYYQYALWAKDHEHISSFRRSLLSAIASCSSAEKHLEKSQYSIHNASIGRGLGFSNSLGINSPMEAKEVLEEFLETSLKNANTQKLTST
;
A
#
# COMPACT_ATOMS: atom_id res chain seq x y z
N MET A 1 4.18 26.38 -34.75
CA MET A 1 4.84 25.11 -34.44
C MET A 1 5.62 25.31 -33.15
N SER A 2 5.12 24.78 -32.03
CA SER A 2 5.71 24.95 -30.70
C SER A 2 6.61 23.75 -30.41
N HIS A 3 7.89 24.00 -30.16
CA HIS A 3 8.84 23.00 -29.69
C HIS A 3 8.43 22.56 -28.28
N ALA A 4 7.67 21.47 -28.19
CA ALA A 4 7.54 20.73 -26.96
C ALA A 4 8.93 20.20 -26.59
N ARG A 5 9.54 20.80 -25.55
CA ARG A 5 10.64 20.18 -24.83
C ARG A 5 10.13 18.81 -24.38
N LYS A 6 10.63 17.75 -25.00
CA LYS A 6 10.62 16.43 -24.36
C LYS A 6 11.51 16.58 -23.15
N ASP A 7 10.91 16.82 -21.99
CA ASP A 7 11.62 16.67 -20.73
C ASP A 7 12.17 15.24 -20.72
N ILE A 8 13.49 15.14 -20.76
CA ILE A 8 14.19 13.87 -20.64
C ILE A 8 14.03 13.48 -19.16
N PHE A 9 12.91 12.85 -18.84
CA PHE A 9 12.75 12.17 -17.56
C PHE A 9 13.67 10.96 -17.60
N THR A 10 14.88 11.08 -17.04
CA THR A 10 15.64 9.91 -16.62
C THR A 10 14.76 9.12 -15.67
N LEU A 11 14.40 7.92 -16.09
CA LEU A 11 13.51 7.04 -15.34
C LEU A 11 14.18 6.69 -14.01
N VAL A 12 13.62 7.16 -12.90
CA VAL A 12 14.22 6.91 -11.59
C VAL A 12 13.99 5.45 -11.21
N THR A 13 15.07 4.67 -11.05
CA THR A 13 15.00 3.36 -10.40
C THR A 13 15.23 3.50 -8.89
N LEU A 14 14.81 2.51 -8.11
CA LEU A 14 15.10 2.50 -6.66
C LEU A 14 16.61 2.58 -6.38
N THR A 15 17.43 1.89 -7.19
CA THR A 15 18.89 1.92 -7.05
C THR A 15 19.45 3.31 -7.33
N ASP A 16 18.99 3.97 -8.40
CA ASP A 16 19.43 5.33 -8.73
C ASP A 16 18.98 6.34 -7.68
N PHE A 17 17.77 6.17 -7.14
CA PHE A 17 17.28 6.99 -6.04
C PHE A 17 18.16 6.82 -4.80
N LEU A 18 18.46 5.59 -4.37
CA LEU A 18 19.24 5.35 -3.15
C LEU A 18 20.74 5.66 -3.29
N ARG A 19 21.24 5.86 -4.51
CA ARG A 19 22.62 6.26 -4.73
C ARG A 19 22.89 7.64 -4.13
N LEU A 20 23.97 7.73 -3.37
CA LEU A 20 24.41 8.96 -2.73
C LEU A 20 25.23 9.82 -3.69
N ASN A 21 25.03 11.13 -3.60
CA ASN A 21 25.91 12.12 -4.19
C ASN A 21 26.96 12.60 -3.18
N PHE A 22 27.94 13.38 -3.65
CA PHE A 22 29.05 13.87 -2.83
C PHE A 22 28.60 14.63 -1.57
N LEU A 23 27.55 15.47 -1.65
CA LEU A 23 27.07 16.25 -0.51
C LEU A 23 26.37 15.36 0.53
N GLU A 24 25.64 14.35 0.07
CA GLU A 24 25.02 13.34 0.93
C GLU A 24 26.10 12.52 1.66
N GLU A 25 27.13 12.06 0.96
CA GLU A 25 28.27 11.36 1.56
C GLU A 25 29.01 12.22 2.60
N MET A 26 29.28 13.50 2.29
CA MET A 26 29.89 14.42 3.26
C MET A 26 29.01 14.60 4.49
N THR A 27 27.69 14.67 4.33
CA THR A 27 26.78 14.78 5.48
C THR A 27 26.82 13.51 6.32
N LEU A 28 26.79 12.32 5.71
CA LEU A 28 26.91 11.05 6.43
C LEU A 28 28.22 10.96 7.21
N LYS A 29 29.31 11.48 6.65
CA LYS A 29 30.59 11.58 7.36
C LYS A 29 30.47 12.43 8.62
N THR A 30 29.84 13.61 8.55
CA THR A 30 29.64 14.45 9.75
C THR A 30 28.75 13.79 10.81
N ILE A 31 27.76 12.98 10.40
CA ILE A 31 26.92 12.22 11.32
C ILE A 31 27.77 11.18 12.05
N LYS A 32 28.56 10.40 11.30
CA LYS A 32 29.45 9.38 11.87
C LYS A 32 30.51 9.97 12.81
N GLU A 33 30.99 11.18 12.50
CA GLU A 33 31.96 11.91 13.32
C GLU A 33 31.33 12.65 14.51
N GLY A 34 29.99 12.65 14.64
CA GLY A 34 29.28 13.35 15.71
C GLY A 34 29.31 14.88 15.59
N THR A 35 29.69 15.42 14.43
CA THR A 35 29.77 16.87 14.17
C THR A 35 28.54 17.41 13.44
N PHE A 36 27.61 16.53 13.05
CA PHE A 36 26.34 16.92 12.43
C PHE A 36 25.49 17.77 13.36
N ASN A 37 25.07 18.95 12.89
CA ASN A 37 24.24 19.86 13.67
C ASN A 37 22.75 19.50 13.51
N GLU A 38 22.31 18.53 14.31
CA GLU A 38 20.94 18.01 14.36
C GLU A 38 19.89 19.13 14.54
N ALA A 39 20.09 19.99 15.54
CA ALA A 39 19.15 21.07 15.86
C ALA A 39 18.99 22.05 14.69
N LYS A 40 20.09 22.43 14.02
CA LYS A 40 20.03 23.31 12.84
C LYS A 40 19.36 22.62 11.65
N PHE A 41 19.62 21.34 11.45
CA PHE A 41 19.01 20.59 10.35
C PHE A 41 17.50 20.52 10.52
N PHE A 42 17.00 20.10 11.68
CA PHE A 42 15.55 19.91 11.88
C PHE A 42 14.78 21.20 12.20
N SER A 43 15.44 22.29 12.62
CA SER A 43 14.77 23.59 12.84
C SER A 43 14.47 24.39 11.56
N SER A 44 15.19 24.11 10.46
CA SER A 44 14.89 24.76 9.18
C SER A 44 13.60 24.21 8.57
N ALA A 45 12.79 25.08 7.98
CA ALA A 45 11.56 24.69 7.31
C ALA A 45 11.82 23.58 6.27
N LYS A 46 11.00 22.53 6.30
CA LYS A 46 11.03 21.42 5.34
C LYS A 46 9.78 21.43 4.49
N SER A 47 9.92 20.92 3.28
CA SER A 47 8.89 20.77 2.28
C SER A 47 8.91 19.36 1.70
N VAL A 48 7.92 19.06 0.85
CA VAL A 48 7.86 17.78 0.12
C VAL A 48 9.14 17.49 -0.69
N ALA A 49 9.83 18.54 -1.18
CA ALA A 49 11.07 18.39 -1.93
C ALA A 49 12.23 17.84 -1.08
N ASP A 50 12.20 18.05 0.25
CA ASP A 50 13.24 17.59 1.16
C ASP A 50 13.10 16.12 1.55
N ILE A 51 11.90 15.53 1.38
CA ILE A 51 11.59 14.16 1.80
C ILE A 51 12.52 13.15 1.12
N GLY A 52 12.84 13.37 -0.16
CA GLY A 52 13.74 12.48 -0.91
C GLY A 52 15.12 12.39 -0.28
N TYR A 53 15.75 13.54 0.00
CA TYR A 53 17.04 13.61 0.69
C TYR A 53 16.96 12.93 2.06
N ILE A 54 15.97 13.29 2.88
CA ILE A 54 15.81 12.74 4.24
C ILE A 54 15.66 11.21 4.21
N THR A 55 14.86 10.70 3.26
CA THR A 55 14.62 9.27 3.08
C THR A 55 15.89 8.53 2.67
N LYS A 56 16.69 9.09 1.75
CA LYS A 56 17.99 8.52 1.35
C LYS A 56 18.97 8.49 2.51
N MET A 57 19.10 9.61 3.24
CA MET A 57 20.01 9.71 4.38
C MET A 57 19.64 8.71 5.49
N ALA A 58 18.35 8.55 5.78
CA ALA A 58 17.86 7.55 6.75
C ALA A 58 18.01 6.11 6.26
N HIS A 59 18.01 5.87 4.95
CA HIS A 59 18.34 4.56 4.40
C HIS A 59 19.84 4.25 4.56
N ALA A 60 20.71 5.24 4.35
CA ALA A 60 22.16 5.07 4.38
C ALA A 60 22.78 5.11 5.79
N SER A 61 22.11 5.70 6.79
CA SER A 61 22.61 5.79 8.17
C SER A 61 21.53 5.49 9.20
N SER A 62 21.77 4.47 10.01
CA SER A 62 20.95 4.14 11.18
C SER A 62 20.92 5.28 12.19
N ASP A 63 22.03 5.99 12.38
CA ASP A 63 22.13 7.10 13.32
C ASP A 63 21.21 8.25 12.89
N PHE A 64 21.19 8.57 11.59
CA PHE A 64 20.27 9.56 11.05
C PHE A 64 18.82 9.11 11.17
N ALA A 65 18.52 7.84 10.88
CA ALA A 65 17.18 7.29 11.05
C ALA A 65 16.71 7.37 12.52
N MET A 66 17.59 7.09 13.49
CA MET A 66 17.30 7.25 14.91
C MET A 66 17.06 8.71 15.30
N MET A 67 17.82 9.66 14.74
CA MET A 67 17.56 11.10 14.93
C MET A 67 16.17 11.48 14.42
N CYS A 68 15.80 11.06 13.21
CA CYS A 68 14.48 11.32 12.65
C CYS A 68 13.35 10.76 13.52
N LYS A 69 13.54 9.61 14.18
CA LYS A 69 12.52 8.97 15.02
C LYS A 69 12.36 9.58 16.42
N LYS A 70 13.11 10.62 16.78
CA LYS A 70 12.92 11.32 18.06
C LYS A 70 11.55 12.00 18.10
N GLU A 71 10.84 11.86 19.22
CA GLU A 71 9.48 12.40 19.42
C GLU A 71 9.37 13.90 19.13
N ILE A 72 10.43 14.67 19.44
CA ILE A 72 10.49 16.12 19.16
C ILE A 72 10.31 16.49 17.68
N TYR A 73 10.53 15.54 16.76
CA TYR A 73 10.37 15.75 15.31
C TYR A 73 9.11 15.12 14.74
N GLN A 74 8.29 14.44 15.55
CA GLN A 74 7.02 13.89 15.09
C GLN A 74 6.12 14.95 14.41
N PRO A 75 5.96 16.18 14.96
CA PRO A 75 5.13 17.20 14.31
C PRO A 75 5.64 17.61 12.92
N LEU A 76 6.96 17.60 12.72
CA LEU A 76 7.58 17.88 11.42
C LEU A 76 7.18 16.83 10.39
N TRP A 77 7.25 15.55 10.77
CA TRP A 77 6.90 14.43 9.88
C TRP A 77 5.42 14.37 9.59
N SER A 78 4.56 14.60 10.60
CA SER A 78 3.11 14.63 10.40
C SER A 78 2.69 15.75 9.44
N ASN A 79 3.29 16.94 9.54
CA ASN A 79 3.05 18.04 8.60
C ASN A 79 3.49 17.66 7.17
N LEU A 80 4.70 17.12 7.01
CA LEU A 80 5.19 16.66 5.71
C LEU A 80 4.33 15.53 5.12
N TYR A 81 3.83 14.63 5.96
CA TYR A 81 2.93 13.55 5.54
C TYR A 81 1.60 14.10 5.03
N SER A 82 1.04 15.09 5.73
CA SER A 82 -0.19 15.77 5.29
C SER A 82 0.00 16.44 3.93
N GLN A 83 1.11 17.16 3.74
CA GLN A 83 1.47 17.80 2.46
C GLN A 83 1.72 16.77 1.35
N LEU A 84 2.40 15.66 1.67
CA LEU A 84 2.64 14.58 0.72
C LEU A 84 1.34 13.95 0.24
N GLY A 85 0.30 13.90 1.09
CA GLY A 85 -1.05 13.49 0.70
C GLY A 85 -1.58 14.29 -0.50
N LEU A 86 -1.34 15.59 -0.56
CA LEU A 86 -1.72 16.43 -1.70
C LEU A 86 -0.98 16.02 -2.99
N ALA A 87 0.31 15.70 -2.88
CA ALA A 87 1.11 15.26 -4.02
C ALA A 87 0.71 13.86 -4.51
N VAL A 88 0.39 12.93 -3.59
CA VAL A 88 -0.09 11.58 -3.92
C VAL A 88 -1.48 11.63 -4.54
N SER A 89 -2.37 12.47 -4.04
CA SER A 89 -3.73 12.63 -4.53
C SER A 89 -3.83 13.48 -5.80
N ALA A 90 -2.74 14.11 -6.25
CA ALA A 90 -2.73 14.86 -7.51
C ALA A 90 -3.03 14.00 -8.75
N PHE A 91 -2.86 12.68 -8.64
CA PHE A 91 -3.24 11.71 -9.67
C PHE A 91 -4.71 11.27 -9.61
N ALA A 92 -5.47 11.75 -8.61
CA ALA A 92 -6.89 11.46 -8.44
C ALA A 92 -7.75 12.68 -8.84
N GLU A 93 -9.06 12.46 -8.99
CA GLU A 93 -10.03 13.53 -9.33
C GLU A 93 -10.06 14.67 -8.31
N LYS A 94 -9.73 14.39 -7.05
CA LYS A 94 -9.71 15.37 -5.97
C LYS A 94 -8.42 15.23 -5.17
N GLN A 95 -7.75 16.36 -4.99
CA GLN A 95 -6.62 16.46 -4.07
C GLN A 95 -7.11 16.44 -2.62
N VAL A 96 -6.49 15.61 -1.80
CA VAL A 96 -6.78 15.48 -0.38
C VAL A 96 -5.48 15.59 0.41
N ALA A 97 -5.51 16.36 1.48
CA ALA A 97 -4.48 16.27 2.50
C ALA A 97 -4.70 14.99 3.31
N PHE A 98 -3.62 14.42 3.81
CA PHE A 98 -3.72 13.32 4.77
C PHE A 98 -3.85 13.86 6.19
N TYR A 99 -4.72 13.21 6.96
CA TYR A 99 -4.90 13.45 8.38
C TYR A 99 -3.79 12.78 9.17
N GLU A 100 -3.45 13.36 10.32
CA GLU A 100 -2.52 12.72 11.25
C GLU A 100 -3.10 11.42 11.79
N HIS A 101 -2.19 10.48 12.08
CA HIS A 101 -2.51 9.20 12.66
C HIS A 101 -2.01 9.20 14.11
N GLU A 102 -2.89 8.98 15.07
CA GLU A 102 -2.50 8.84 16.48
C GLU A 102 -1.72 7.53 16.69
N ASN A 103 -0.67 7.58 17.51
CA ASN A 103 0.13 6.43 17.95
C ASN A 103 0.90 5.68 16.85
N ILE A 104 1.29 6.37 15.78
CA ILE A 104 2.03 5.80 14.65
C ILE A 104 3.36 6.53 14.48
N ASP A 105 4.40 5.79 14.07
CA ASP A 105 5.68 6.38 13.66
C ASP A 105 5.47 7.22 12.38
N SER A 106 5.24 8.52 12.57
CA SER A 106 5.01 9.48 11.48
C SER A 106 6.17 9.51 10.47
N PHE A 107 7.39 9.15 10.89
CA PHE A 107 8.53 9.14 9.99
C PHE A 107 8.50 7.94 9.05
N ASP A 108 8.24 6.74 9.57
CA ASP A 108 8.10 5.54 8.73
C ASP A 108 6.87 5.67 7.81
N LEU A 109 5.75 6.20 8.32
CA LEU A 109 4.56 6.48 7.52
C LEU A 109 4.86 7.45 6.35
N LEU A 110 5.63 8.52 6.62
CA LEU A 110 6.10 9.46 5.60
C LEU A 110 6.94 8.76 4.54
N ARG A 111 7.91 7.92 4.94
CA ARG A 111 8.79 7.19 4.03
C ARG A 111 8.02 6.20 3.15
N GLY A 112 7.13 5.41 3.75
CA GLY A 112 6.29 4.47 3.01
C GLY A 112 5.45 5.18 1.96
N THR A 113 4.84 6.30 2.33
CA THR A 113 4.04 7.13 1.42
C THR A 113 4.90 7.77 0.33
N TYR A 114 6.13 8.16 0.63
CA TYR A 114 7.02 8.76 -0.35
C TYR A 114 7.53 7.74 -1.38
N PHE A 115 7.89 6.53 -0.95
CA PHE A 115 8.22 5.46 -1.89
C PHE A 115 7.01 5.07 -2.75
N PHE A 116 5.79 5.08 -2.20
CA PHE A 116 4.58 4.91 -2.99
C PHE A 116 4.42 6.05 -4.01
N TYR A 117 4.61 7.31 -3.61
CA TYR A 117 4.60 8.45 -4.53
C TYR A 117 5.59 8.28 -5.69
N LEU A 118 6.83 7.84 -5.42
CA LEU A 118 7.82 7.54 -6.46
C LEU A 118 7.35 6.41 -7.39
N SER A 119 6.70 5.37 -6.87
CA SER A 119 6.10 4.32 -7.71
C SER A 119 5.06 4.87 -8.69
N GLN A 120 4.24 5.83 -8.26
CA GLN A 120 3.23 6.46 -9.11
C GLN A 120 3.88 7.36 -10.17
N GLN A 121 5.00 8.01 -9.87
CA GLN A 121 5.77 8.76 -10.85
C GLN A 121 6.37 7.85 -11.93
N VAL A 122 6.91 6.70 -11.53
CA VAL A 122 7.40 5.68 -12.49
C VAL A 122 6.27 5.17 -13.37
N ARG A 123 5.11 4.86 -12.77
CA ARG A 123 3.91 4.44 -13.49
C ARG A 123 3.41 5.49 -14.48
N ALA A 124 3.44 6.78 -14.13
CA ALA A 124 3.04 7.84 -15.04
C ALA A 124 3.98 7.99 -16.25
N ALA A 125 5.25 7.60 -16.09
CA ALA A 125 6.27 7.70 -17.13
C ALA A 125 6.37 6.46 -18.04
N LEU A 126 5.92 5.28 -17.58
CA LEU A 126 5.99 4.03 -18.34
C LEU A 126 4.59 3.56 -18.78
N PRO A 127 4.43 3.18 -20.06
CA PRO A 127 3.14 2.70 -20.59
C PRO A 127 2.77 1.28 -20.12
N ASP A 128 3.73 0.52 -19.60
CA ASP A 128 3.50 -0.85 -19.14
C ASP A 128 2.72 -0.86 -17.83
N GLU A 129 1.68 -1.68 -17.78
CA GLU A 129 0.96 -1.96 -16.56
C GLU A 129 1.88 -2.77 -15.62
N PHE A 130 2.43 -2.12 -14.59
CA PHE A 130 3.34 -2.70 -13.59
C PHE A 130 4.79 -2.98 -14.05
N SER A 131 5.53 -1.91 -14.37
CA SER A 131 6.98 -2.03 -14.61
C SER A 131 7.76 -2.60 -13.40
N SER A 132 8.89 -3.26 -13.65
CA SER A 132 9.77 -3.76 -12.57
C SER A 132 10.24 -2.65 -11.61
N SER A 133 10.41 -1.43 -12.12
CA SER A 133 10.78 -0.25 -11.31
C SER A 133 9.63 0.16 -10.39
N GLU A 134 8.38 0.19 -10.86
CA GLU A 134 7.19 0.42 -10.02
C GLU A 134 7.15 -0.62 -8.90
N ILE A 135 7.27 -1.91 -9.25
CA ILE A 135 7.22 -3.01 -8.28
C ILE A 135 8.30 -2.89 -7.20
N ARG A 136 9.53 -2.50 -7.56
CA ARG A 136 10.62 -2.29 -6.57
C ARG A 136 10.30 -1.17 -5.59
N PHE A 137 9.73 -0.06 -6.05
CA PHE A 137 9.29 1.01 -5.17
C PHE A 137 8.09 0.61 -4.29
N LEU A 138 7.13 -0.13 -4.84
CA LEU A 138 6.00 -0.65 -4.06
C LEU A 138 6.51 -1.56 -2.93
N LYS A 139 7.42 -2.50 -3.22
CA LYS A 139 8.00 -3.38 -2.20
C LYS A 139 8.75 -2.60 -1.12
N GLU A 140 9.52 -1.57 -1.49
CA GLU A 140 10.20 -0.72 -0.50
C GLU A 140 9.19 0.09 0.34
N ALA A 141 8.12 0.62 -0.27
CA ALA A 141 7.04 1.29 0.45
C ALA A 141 6.30 0.37 1.44
N MET A 142 6.09 -0.89 1.06
CA MET A 142 5.46 -1.91 1.91
C MET A 142 6.30 -2.24 3.15
N ARG A 143 7.64 -2.13 3.08
CA ARG A 143 8.50 -2.29 4.27
C ARG A 143 8.24 -1.26 5.37
N PHE A 144 7.66 -0.12 4.99
CA PHE A 144 7.20 0.94 5.88
C PHE A 144 5.68 0.94 6.03
N ASN A 145 5.03 -0.22 5.82
CA ASN A 145 3.60 -0.44 5.99
C ASN A 145 2.70 0.51 5.17
N SER A 146 3.12 0.95 3.98
CA SER A 146 2.24 1.77 3.12
C SER A 146 1.02 0.98 2.63
N VAL A 147 -0.18 1.38 3.07
CA VAL A 147 -1.45 0.78 2.61
C VAL A 147 -1.66 0.94 1.11
N HIS A 148 -1.33 2.11 0.55
CA HIS A 148 -1.47 2.37 -0.88
C HIS A 148 -0.58 1.44 -1.70
N ALA A 149 0.65 1.19 -1.22
CA ALA A 149 1.57 0.27 -1.86
C ALA A 149 1.09 -1.17 -1.80
N VAL A 150 0.60 -1.64 -0.64
CA VAL A 150 0.01 -2.98 -0.50
C VAL A 150 -1.19 -3.16 -1.43
N GLN A 151 -2.11 -2.19 -1.47
CA GLN A 151 -3.29 -2.27 -2.34
C GLN A 151 -2.90 -2.36 -3.82
N ARG A 152 -1.98 -1.49 -4.28
CA ARG A 152 -1.50 -1.50 -5.67
C ARG A 152 -0.75 -2.79 -6.00
N TYR A 153 0.08 -3.28 -5.09
CA TYR A 153 0.82 -4.52 -5.27
C TYR A 153 -0.09 -5.75 -5.25
N ASN A 154 -1.12 -5.79 -4.40
CA ASN A 154 -2.13 -6.85 -4.46
C ASN A 154 -2.88 -6.84 -5.81
N THR A 155 -3.16 -5.66 -6.38
CA THR A 155 -3.74 -5.57 -7.74
C THR A 155 -2.81 -6.18 -8.80
N PHE A 156 -1.49 -5.96 -8.68
CA PHE A 156 -0.50 -6.62 -9.53
C PHE A 156 -0.56 -8.15 -9.40
N LEU A 157 -0.61 -8.67 -8.17
CA LEU A 157 -0.71 -10.10 -7.91
C LEU A 157 -1.98 -10.69 -8.52
N TYR A 158 -3.13 -10.03 -8.34
CA TYR A 158 -4.40 -10.47 -8.92
C TYR A 158 -4.36 -10.46 -10.46
N SER A 159 -3.74 -9.43 -11.06
CA SER A 159 -3.55 -9.36 -12.51
C SER A 159 -2.67 -10.50 -13.04
N LYS A 160 -1.55 -10.82 -12.36
CA LYS A 160 -0.72 -11.99 -12.70
C LYS A 160 -1.54 -13.29 -12.69
N VAL A 161 -2.36 -13.49 -11.66
CA VAL A 161 -3.24 -14.68 -11.56
C VAL A 161 -4.28 -14.71 -12.67
N ALA A 162 -5.00 -13.61 -12.90
CA ALA A 162 -6.07 -13.55 -13.89
C ALA A 162 -5.57 -13.78 -15.32
N ASN A 163 -4.35 -13.32 -15.62
CA ASN A 163 -3.75 -13.44 -16.95
C ASN A 163 -2.84 -14.67 -17.12
N GLY A 164 -2.69 -15.51 -16.08
CA GLY A 164 -1.80 -16.67 -16.12
C GLY A 164 -0.33 -16.33 -16.35
N GLN A 165 0.11 -15.14 -15.90
CA GLN A 165 1.46 -14.62 -16.12
C GLN A 165 2.39 -15.05 -14.98
N PHE A 166 2.83 -16.30 -15.04
CA PHE A 166 3.72 -16.91 -14.06
C PHE A 166 5.12 -17.11 -14.66
N GLU A 167 6.15 -16.75 -13.90
CA GLU A 167 7.54 -17.15 -14.13
C GLU A 167 7.79 -18.56 -13.57
N ASP A 168 8.97 -19.13 -13.85
CA ASP A 168 9.35 -20.44 -13.32
C ASP A 168 9.29 -20.41 -11.78
N GLU A 169 8.64 -21.40 -11.17
CA GLU A 169 8.36 -21.53 -9.72
C GLU A 169 7.24 -20.61 -9.15
N GLU A 170 6.63 -19.73 -9.96
CA GLU A 170 5.48 -18.95 -9.53
C GLU A 170 4.17 -19.73 -9.69
N ASP A 171 3.25 -19.56 -8.74
CA ASP A 171 1.90 -20.13 -8.83
C ASP A 171 0.83 -19.20 -8.25
N ALA A 172 -0.39 -19.35 -8.76
CA ALA A 172 -1.53 -18.51 -8.40
C ALA A 172 -1.83 -18.51 -6.90
N LYS A 173 -1.72 -19.68 -6.25
CA LYS A 173 -2.01 -19.82 -4.82
C LYS A 173 -0.96 -19.07 -3.99
N THR A 174 0.32 -19.15 -4.35
CA THR A 174 1.38 -18.41 -3.68
C THR A 174 1.14 -16.91 -3.72
N PHE A 175 0.77 -16.35 -4.88
CA PHE A 175 0.44 -14.93 -5.01
C PHE A 175 -0.78 -14.50 -4.21
N LEU A 176 -1.87 -15.27 -4.25
CA LEU A 176 -3.08 -14.94 -3.49
C LEU A 176 -2.84 -15.03 -1.98
N MET A 177 -2.01 -15.97 -1.53
CA MET A 177 -1.58 -16.07 -0.14
C MET A 177 -0.66 -14.91 0.27
N GLU A 178 0.20 -14.44 -0.64
CA GLU A 178 1.01 -13.23 -0.43
C GLU A 178 0.11 -12.00 -0.26
N ALA A 179 -0.92 -11.82 -1.08
CA ALA A 179 -1.88 -10.73 -0.94
C ALA A 179 -2.58 -10.74 0.44
N ILE A 180 -3.01 -11.92 0.90
CA ILE A 180 -3.59 -12.10 2.25
C ILE A 180 -2.57 -11.71 3.34
N LYS A 181 -1.31 -12.13 3.21
CA LYS A 181 -0.25 -11.81 4.17
C LYS A 181 0.02 -10.29 4.22
N ASN A 182 0.09 -9.64 3.07
CA ASN A 182 0.31 -8.20 2.98
C ASN A 182 -0.85 -7.42 3.61
N SER A 183 -2.10 -7.83 3.40
CA SER A 183 -3.25 -7.17 4.03
C SER A 183 -3.25 -7.36 5.56
N LYS A 184 -2.83 -8.52 6.06
CA LYS A 184 -2.76 -8.81 7.51
C LYS A 184 -1.75 -7.91 8.25
N SER A 185 -0.64 -7.54 7.62
CA SER A 185 0.37 -6.69 8.29
C SER A 185 -0.12 -5.26 8.53
N LEU A 186 -1.25 -4.86 7.94
CA LEU A 186 -1.80 -3.51 8.03
C LEU A 186 -2.95 -3.36 9.05
N LEU A 187 -3.42 -4.45 9.64
CA LEU A 187 -4.65 -4.47 10.43
C LEU A 187 -4.62 -3.52 11.63
N GLU A 188 -3.52 -3.53 12.39
CA GLU A 188 -3.34 -2.66 13.55
C GLU A 188 -3.29 -1.18 13.15
N LEU A 189 -2.71 -0.89 11.98
CA LEU A 189 -2.39 0.46 11.55
C LEU A 189 -3.56 1.18 10.86
N TYR A 190 -4.36 0.45 10.08
CA TYR A 190 -5.41 1.03 9.24
C TYR A 190 -6.81 0.55 9.58
N GLY A 191 -6.96 -0.38 10.53
CA GLY A 191 -8.25 -0.80 11.07
C GLY A 191 -9.22 -1.24 9.98
N SER A 192 -10.38 -0.59 9.93
CA SER A 192 -11.49 -0.95 9.04
C SER A 192 -11.08 -1.06 7.56
N TYR A 193 -10.25 -0.13 7.07
CA TYR A 193 -9.78 -0.16 5.69
C TYR A 193 -8.93 -1.39 5.38
N ALA A 194 -8.00 -1.76 6.28
CA ALA A 194 -7.17 -2.95 6.10
C ALA A 194 -7.97 -4.25 6.24
N TYR A 195 -8.99 -4.29 7.10
CA TYR A 195 -9.89 -5.44 7.18
C TYR A 195 -10.72 -5.63 5.90
N MET A 196 -11.17 -4.54 5.26
CA MET A 196 -11.85 -4.63 3.96
C MET A 196 -10.89 -5.08 2.85
N LEU A 197 -9.65 -4.60 2.84
CA LEU A 197 -8.60 -5.08 1.93
C LEU A 197 -8.25 -6.56 2.16
N LEU A 198 -8.30 -7.02 3.41
CA LEU A 198 -8.13 -8.43 3.76
C LEU A 198 -9.33 -9.28 3.32
N ALA A 199 -10.55 -8.76 3.45
CA ALA A 199 -11.75 -9.42 2.96
C ALA A 199 -11.66 -9.64 1.43
N ASP A 200 -11.21 -8.62 0.70
CA ASP A 200 -10.98 -8.72 -0.74
C ASP A 200 -9.93 -9.77 -1.10
N ALA A 201 -8.79 -9.81 -0.40
CA ALA A 201 -7.75 -10.81 -0.64
C ALA A 201 -8.24 -12.26 -0.40
N TYR A 202 -9.03 -12.48 0.65
CA TYR A 202 -9.67 -13.78 0.87
C TYR A 202 -10.73 -14.10 -0.19
N TYR A 203 -11.48 -13.11 -0.65
CA TYR A 203 -12.46 -13.28 -1.71
C TYR A 203 -11.79 -13.70 -3.03
N GLN A 204 -10.70 -13.03 -3.43
CA GLN A 204 -9.91 -13.39 -4.61
C GLN A 204 -9.37 -14.82 -4.52
N TYR A 205 -8.85 -15.23 -3.35
CA TYR A 205 -8.44 -16.63 -3.13
C TYR A 205 -9.62 -17.61 -3.19
N ALA A 206 -10.80 -17.21 -2.71
CA ALA A 206 -11.99 -18.03 -2.79
C ALA A 206 -12.41 -18.27 -4.25
N LEU A 207 -12.42 -17.22 -5.08
CA LEU A 207 -12.74 -17.33 -6.51
C LEU A 207 -11.81 -18.32 -7.22
N TRP A 208 -10.49 -18.13 -7.07
CA TRP A 208 -9.51 -19.06 -7.63
C TRP A 208 -9.72 -20.51 -7.15
N ALA A 209 -9.94 -20.71 -5.84
CA ALA A 209 -10.15 -22.03 -5.27
C ALA A 209 -11.44 -22.69 -5.78
N LYS A 210 -12.49 -21.91 -6.08
CA LYS A 210 -13.74 -22.40 -6.65
C LYS A 210 -13.51 -22.90 -8.08
N ASP A 211 -12.78 -22.13 -8.90
CA ASP A 211 -12.51 -22.46 -10.30
C ASP A 211 -11.61 -23.70 -10.46
N HIS A 212 -10.80 -24.00 -9.44
CA HIS A 212 -9.95 -25.20 -9.38
C HIS A 212 -10.57 -26.34 -8.55
N GLU A 213 -11.88 -26.28 -8.30
CA GLU A 213 -12.66 -27.31 -7.59
C GLU A 213 -12.16 -27.62 -6.15
N HIS A 214 -11.41 -26.69 -5.54
CA HIS A 214 -10.91 -26.78 -4.17
C HIS A 214 -11.96 -26.30 -3.16
N ILE A 215 -13.10 -26.99 -3.09
CA ILE A 215 -14.30 -26.59 -2.32
C ILE A 215 -13.99 -26.30 -0.84
N SER A 216 -13.12 -27.08 -0.19
CA SER A 216 -12.73 -26.84 1.21
C SER A 216 -11.95 -25.53 1.38
N SER A 217 -11.12 -25.16 0.41
CA SER A 217 -10.36 -23.91 0.41
C SER A 217 -11.26 -22.72 0.08
N PHE A 218 -12.12 -22.86 -0.92
CA PHE A 218 -13.18 -21.89 -1.24
C PHE A 218 -14.00 -21.52 0.00
N ARG A 219 -14.59 -22.52 0.67
CA ARG A 219 -15.44 -22.29 1.85
C ARG A 219 -14.69 -21.61 2.99
N ARG A 220 -13.48 -22.09 3.32
CA ARG A 220 -12.68 -21.50 4.41
C ARG A 220 -12.28 -20.06 4.11
N SER A 221 -11.89 -19.77 2.87
CA SER A 221 -11.50 -18.43 2.48
C SER A 221 -12.68 -17.48 2.51
N LEU A 222 -13.82 -17.88 1.97
CA LEU A 222 -15.01 -17.03 1.95
C LEU A 222 -15.55 -16.74 3.37
N LEU A 223 -15.53 -17.73 4.26
CA LEU A 223 -15.81 -17.50 5.69
C LEU A 223 -14.83 -16.52 6.34
N SER A 224 -13.55 -16.57 5.93
CA SER A 224 -12.53 -15.62 6.43
C SER A 224 -12.75 -14.21 5.88
N ALA A 225 -13.24 -14.07 4.65
CA ALA A 225 -13.65 -12.79 4.08
C ALA A 225 -14.84 -12.19 4.87
N ILE A 226 -15.89 -12.98 5.12
CA ILE A 226 -17.07 -12.62 5.94
C ILE A 226 -16.66 -12.18 7.36
N ALA A 227 -15.75 -12.93 7.99
CA ALA A 227 -15.22 -12.57 9.31
C ALA A 227 -14.40 -11.27 9.27
N SER A 228 -13.68 -11.00 8.18
CA SER A 228 -12.93 -9.76 7.99
C SER A 228 -13.86 -8.56 7.83
N CYS A 229 -14.96 -8.68 7.07
CA CYS A 229 -16.01 -7.66 7.00
C CYS A 229 -16.61 -7.37 8.39
N SER A 230 -16.89 -8.41 9.18
CA SER A 230 -17.37 -8.24 10.57
C SER A 230 -16.36 -7.49 11.47
N SER A 231 -15.06 -7.71 11.25
CA SER A 231 -14.01 -6.98 11.96
C SER A 231 -13.84 -5.55 11.44
N ALA A 232 -14.02 -5.32 10.14
CA ALA A 232 -14.01 -3.98 9.56
C ALA A 232 -15.12 -3.10 10.17
N GLU A 233 -16.33 -3.65 10.36
CA GLU A 233 -17.44 -2.97 11.01
C GLU A 233 -17.09 -2.54 12.43
N LYS A 234 -16.50 -3.45 13.23
CA LYS A 234 -16.09 -3.16 14.62
C LYS A 234 -15.09 -2.00 14.74
N HIS A 235 -14.29 -1.76 13.71
CA HIS A 235 -13.27 -0.71 13.70
C HIS A 235 -13.71 0.55 12.95
N LEU A 236 -14.89 0.55 12.33
CA LEU A 236 -15.33 1.59 11.39
C LEU A 236 -15.29 2.99 11.99
N GLU A 237 -15.87 3.17 13.18
CA GLU A 237 -15.94 4.46 13.88
C GLU A 237 -14.55 5.03 14.18
N LYS A 238 -13.61 4.17 14.62
CA LYS A 238 -12.24 4.60 14.98
C LYS A 238 -11.34 4.81 13.78
N SER A 239 -11.74 4.31 12.60
CA SER A 239 -10.89 4.28 11.41
C SER A 239 -11.19 5.43 10.44
N GLN A 240 -11.95 6.46 10.81
CA GLN A 240 -12.39 7.48 9.84
C GLN A 240 -11.22 8.19 9.13
N TYR A 241 -10.17 8.58 9.88
CA TYR A 241 -8.99 9.21 9.29
C TYR A 241 -8.12 8.23 8.51
N SER A 242 -7.97 6.98 8.98
CA SER A 242 -7.21 5.96 8.25
C SER A 242 -7.92 5.57 6.95
N ILE A 243 -9.26 5.48 6.95
CA ILE A 243 -10.07 5.27 5.75
C ILE A 243 -9.89 6.44 4.78
N HIS A 244 -10.00 7.68 5.25
CA HIS A 244 -9.80 8.85 4.39
C HIS A 244 -8.42 8.84 3.74
N ASN A 245 -7.36 8.63 4.52
CA ASN A 245 -5.99 8.60 4.02
C ASN A 245 -5.76 7.45 3.04
N ALA A 246 -6.11 6.22 3.43
CA ALA A 246 -5.89 5.02 2.64
C ALA A 246 -6.70 5.04 1.33
N SER A 247 -7.93 5.55 1.38
CA SER A 247 -8.80 5.69 0.20
C SER A 247 -8.53 6.93 -0.64
N ILE A 248 -7.67 7.83 -0.19
CA ILE A 248 -7.47 9.14 -0.81
C ILE A 248 -8.83 9.89 -0.91
N GLY A 249 -9.63 9.80 0.15
CA GLY A 249 -10.96 10.41 0.27
C GLY A 249 -12.09 9.69 -0.49
N ARG A 250 -11.86 8.49 -1.06
CA ARG A 250 -12.85 7.73 -1.85
C ARG A 250 -13.72 6.78 -1.02
N GLY A 251 -13.40 6.58 0.26
CA GLY A 251 -14.12 5.68 1.14
C GLY A 251 -13.71 4.20 1.01
N LEU A 252 -14.39 3.34 1.76
CA LEU A 252 -14.07 1.92 1.90
C LEU A 252 -14.25 1.14 0.59
N GLY A 253 -15.12 1.57 -0.31
CA GLY A 253 -15.32 0.92 -1.61
C GLY A 253 -14.03 0.87 -2.44
N PHE A 254 -13.08 1.78 -2.19
CA PHE A 254 -11.79 1.76 -2.85
C PHE A 254 -10.90 0.58 -2.40
N SER A 255 -11.15 -0.02 -1.24
CA SER A 255 -10.32 -1.11 -0.68
C SER A 255 -10.60 -2.50 -1.28
N ASN A 256 -11.67 -2.66 -2.05
CA ASN A 256 -12.14 -3.97 -2.49
C ASN A 256 -12.65 -3.97 -3.94
N SER A 257 -12.55 -5.12 -4.59
CA SER A 257 -12.96 -5.32 -5.99
C SER A 257 -14.47 -5.23 -6.22
N LEU A 258 -15.28 -5.36 -5.17
CA LEU A 258 -16.73 -5.21 -5.23
C LEU A 258 -17.18 -3.74 -5.20
N GLY A 259 -16.29 -2.81 -4.87
CA GLY A 259 -16.62 -1.39 -4.76
C GLY A 259 -17.54 -1.03 -3.58
N ILE A 260 -17.69 -1.91 -2.60
CA ILE A 260 -18.68 -1.76 -1.52
C ILE A 260 -18.11 -0.91 -0.38
N ASN A 261 -18.85 0.14 0.00
CA ASN A 261 -18.46 1.07 1.06
C ASN A 261 -18.88 0.62 2.47
N SER A 262 -19.90 -0.23 2.60
CA SER A 262 -20.38 -0.72 3.89
C SER A 262 -19.78 -2.11 4.18
N PRO A 263 -19.05 -2.30 5.30
CA PRO A 263 -18.58 -3.63 5.69
C PRO A 263 -19.72 -4.64 5.85
N MET A 264 -20.87 -4.20 6.37
CA MET A 264 -22.04 -5.06 6.53
C MET A 264 -22.69 -5.44 5.20
N GLU A 265 -22.77 -4.52 4.24
CA GLU A 265 -23.26 -4.82 2.89
C GLU A 265 -22.33 -5.81 2.18
N ALA A 266 -21.01 -5.62 2.29
CA ALA A 266 -20.03 -6.54 1.73
C ALA A 266 -20.14 -7.93 2.35
N LYS A 267 -20.39 -8.00 3.67
CA LYS A 267 -20.64 -9.25 4.37
C LYS A 267 -21.85 -9.98 3.81
N GLU A 268 -22.98 -9.30 3.65
CA GLU A 268 -24.23 -9.87 3.14
C GLU A 268 -24.05 -10.45 1.73
N VAL A 269 -23.38 -9.71 0.84
CA VAL A 269 -23.05 -10.17 -0.52
C VAL A 269 -22.20 -11.45 -0.50
N LEU A 270 -21.21 -11.52 0.40
CA LEU A 270 -20.34 -12.71 0.52
C LEU A 270 -21.07 -13.92 1.14
N GLU A 271 -22.00 -13.69 2.07
CA GLU A 271 -22.85 -14.73 2.65
C GLU A 271 -23.81 -15.32 1.61
N GLU A 272 -24.46 -14.48 0.81
CA GLU A 272 -25.32 -14.90 -0.30
C GLU A 272 -24.53 -15.69 -1.35
N PHE A 273 -23.32 -15.22 -1.69
CA PHE A 273 -22.45 -15.92 -2.63
C PHE A 273 -22.03 -17.31 -2.13
N LEU A 274 -21.74 -17.45 -0.83
CA LEU A 274 -21.43 -18.73 -0.21
C LEU A 274 -22.63 -19.68 -0.29
N GLU A 275 -23.82 -19.22 0.11
CA GLU A 275 -25.03 -20.02 0.13
C GLU A 275 -25.39 -20.53 -1.28
N THR A 276 -25.38 -19.63 -2.25
CA THR A 276 -25.70 -19.95 -3.66
C THR A 276 -24.70 -20.95 -4.25
N SER A 277 -23.41 -20.76 -3.97
CA SER A 277 -22.36 -21.66 -4.47
C SER A 277 -22.47 -23.07 -3.88
N LEU A 278 -22.85 -23.20 -2.59
CA LEU A 278 -23.02 -24.50 -1.94
C LEU A 278 -24.30 -25.22 -2.39
N LYS A 279 -25.40 -24.49 -2.63
CA LYS A 279 -26.63 -25.05 -3.20
C LYS A 279 -26.37 -25.67 -4.57
N ASN A 280 -25.70 -24.93 -5.45
CA ASN A 280 -25.39 -25.40 -6.81
C ASN A 280 -24.48 -26.64 -6.83
N ALA A 281 -23.50 -26.72 -5.94
CA ALA A 281 -22.63 -27.89 -5.81
C ALA A 281 -23.38 -29.16 -5.35
N ASN A 282 -24.42 -29.01 -4.52
CA ASN A 282 -25.25 -30.13 -4.09
C ASN A 282 -26.21 -30.60 -5.19
N THR A 283 -26.75 -29.69 -6.00
CA THR A 283 -27.61 -30.04 -7.13
C THR A 283 -26.84 -30.80 -8.22
N GLN A 284 -25.61 -30.40 -8.54
CA GLN A 284 -24.78 -31.10 -9.53
C GLN A 284 -24.42 -32.53 -9.13
N LYS A 285 -24.24 -32.80 -7.83
CA LYS A 285 -24.01 -34.16 -7.30
C LYS A 285 -25.23 -35.08 -7.42
N LEU A 286 -26.44 -34.53 -7.43
CA LEU A 286 -27.69 -35.30 -7.55
C LEU A 286 -28.04 -35.62 -9.01
N THR A 287 -27.51 -34.87 -9.98
CA THR A 287 -27.74 -35.08 -11.42
C THR A 287 -26.66 -35.89 -12.12
N SER A 288 -25.56 -36.23 -11.44
CA SER A 288 -24.42 -37.00 -11.96
C SER A 288 -24.38 -38.45 -11.48
N THR A 289 -25.41 -38.88 -10.74
CA THR A 289 -25.71 -40.28 -10.37
C THR A 289 -26.83 -40.83 -11.22
#